data_AF-Q75L82-F1
#
_entry.id   AF-Q75L82-F1
#
_cell.length_a   1.000
_cell.length_b   1.000
_cell.length_c   1.000
_cell.angle_alpha   90.00
_cell.angle_beta   90.00
_cell.angle_gamma   90.00
#
_symmetry.space_group_name_H-M   'P 1'
#
loop_
_entity.id
_entity.type
_entity.pdbx_description
1 polymer ?
#
loop_
_entity_poly.entity_id
_entity_poly.type
_entity_poly.pdbx_seq_one_letter_code
_entity_poly.pdbx_strand_id
1 'polypeptide(L)'
;MRSSAADAPPPATASEIGDLPVEIVSDEEMALIEAALSAAAAASRPVLSSAAARRAVQLSSCAAYSAASGGDIEDSPPLPTPRRGSLLARFRDRRALAVTDITATEWCDKQQEFVLEHGKPEMTQAMKAGSERHAQLEQEVIERVEVTIRSAEESWAVKFMNFIVGANQLMLEGITREIPVIGVVEGSWMIGVIDELRMPPDGISVHPILVDTKTRYKPTVPLEAQKRNGRLQVMCYKYLWDNLISEKFPAENFFSYFDLDPGYLLSDDIKQYIRLLGLNAKTLEDVLKYFKVTCHTLPRSQEQLLLR
;
A
#
# COMPACT_ATOMS: atom_id res chain seq x y z
N MET A 1 38.85 -23.80 32.99
CA MET A 1 38.88 -22.48 32.33
C MET A 1 37.48 -22.14 31.91
N ARG A 2 36.80 -21.26 32.65
CA ARG A 2 35.40 -20.86 32.40
C ARG A 2 35.38 -19.69 31.43
N SER A 3 34.53 -19.82 30.41
CA SER A 3 34.24 -18.82 29.38
C SER A 3 33.55 -17.60 29.99
N SER A 4 34.11 -16.41 29.77
CA SER A 4 33.48 -15.12 30.09
C SER A 4 32.53 -14.76 28.95
N ALA A 5 31.24 -14.66 29.28
CA ALA A 5 30.23 -14.07 28.41
C ALA A 5 30.48 -12.56 28.36
N ALA A 6 30.52 -11.99 27.15
CA ALA A 6 30.57 -10.56 26.95
C ALA A 6 29.21 -9.95 27.34
N ASP A 7 29.25 -8.98 28.25
CA ASP A 7 28.11 -8.20 28.73
C ASP A 7 27.40 -7.52 27.56
N ALA A 8 26.09 -7.75 27.45
CA ALA A 8 25.20 -6.91 26.66
C ALA A 8 25.03 -5.56 27.39
N PRO A 9 24.99 -4.42 26.68
CA PRO A 9 24.77 -3.14 27.32
C PRO A 9 23.39 -3.12 28.01
N PRO A 10 23.26 -2.49 29.19
CA PRO A 10 21.99 -2.44 29.91
C PRO A 10 20.93 -1.68 29.11
N PRO A 11 19.64 -2.05 29.23
CA PRO A 11 18.55 -1.31 28.62
C PRO A 11 18.50 0.11 29.19
N ALA A 12 18.33 1.10 28.32
CA ALA A 12 18.21 2.50 28.70
C ALA A 12 17.02 2.70 29.67
N THR A 13 17.25 3.43 30.75
CA THR A 13 16.22 3.81 31.72
C THR A 13 15.20 4.76 31.08
N ALA A 14 13.94 4.65 31.50
CA ALA A 14 12.77 5.36 30.95
C ALA A 14 12.83 6.91 30.96
N SER A 15 13.89 7.51 31.49
CA SER A 15 14.08 8.97 31.59
C SER A 15 14.86 9.61 30.43
N GLU A 16 15.32 8.83 29.43
CA GLU A 16 16.07 9.34 28.25
C GLU A 16 15.33 9.16 26.91
N ILE A 17 14.03 8.87 26.93
CA ILE A 17 13.20 8.89 25.71
C ILE A 17 12.72 10.35 25.54
N GLY A 18 13.57 11.19 24.96
CA GLY A 18 13.07 12.45 24.41
C GLY A 18 12.02 12.12 23.34
N ASP A 19 10.85 12.77 23.41
CA ASP A 19 9.82 12.67 22.37
C ASP A 19 10.46 13.01 21.03
N LEU A 20 10.65 11.99 20.18
CA LEU A 20 11.12 12.23 18.82
C LEU A 20 10.04 13.06 18.11
N PRO A 21 10.42 14.15 17.41
CA PRO A 21 9.45 15.02 16.78
C PRO A 21 8.68 14.25 15.71
N VAL A 22 7.35 14.32 15.76
CA VAL A 22 6.47 13.83 14.69
C VAL A 22 6.75 14.65 13.44
N GLU A 23 7.02 13.96 12.32
CA GLU A 23 7.28 14.62 11.05
C GLU A 23 5.96 14.87 10.31
N ILE A 24 5.80 16.10 9.82
CA ILE A 24 4.62 16.52 9.06
C ILE A 24 5.00 16.52 7.58
N VAL A 25 4.30 15.73 6.78
CA VAL A 25 4.37 15.84 5.32
C VAL A 25 3.52 17.04 4.90
N SER A 26 4.14 17.95 4.15
CA SER A 26 3.50 19.21 3.74
C SER A 26 2.75 19.12 2.41
N ASP A 27 1.85 20.07 2.16
CA ASP A 27 1.09 20.21 0.91
C ASP A 27 2.02 20.29 -0.32
N GLU A 28 3.18 20.93 -0.19
CA GLU A 28 4.19 21.02 -1.26
C GLU A 28 4.73 19.64 -1.66
N GLU A 29 4.90 18.73 -0.69
CA GLU A 29 5.36 17.38 -0.96
C GLU A 29 4.23 16.51 -1.54
N MET A 30 2.98 16.72 -1.12
CA MET A 30 1.80 16.09 -1.72
C MET A 30 1.66 16.44 -3.21
N ALA A 31 1.93 17.69 -3.58
CA ALA A 31 1.87 18.17 -4.96
C ALA A 31 2.81 17.38 -5.90
N LEU A 32 3.89 16.78 -5.39
CA LEU A 32 4.80 15.95 -6.19
C LEU A 32 4.11 14.69 -6.73
N ILE A 33 3.25 14.06 -5.92
CA ILE A 33 2.51 12.87 -6.37
C ILE A 33 1.40 13.26 -7.33
N GLU A 34 0.69 14.35 -7.09
CA GLU A 34 -0.32 14.86 -8.02
C GLU A 34 0.29 15.21 -9.38
N ALA A 35 1.47 15.84 -9.38
CA ALA A 35 2.22 16.14 -10.60
C ALA A 35 2.70 14.85 -11.30
N ALA A 36 3.19 13.86 -10.55
CA ALA A 36 3.61 12.58 -11.10
C ALA A 36 2.45 11.80 -11.73
N LEU A 37 1.30 11.76 -11.05
CA LEU A 37 0.06 11.16 -11.58
C LEU A 37 -0.43 11.91 -12.82
N SER A 38 -0.45 13.25 -12.78
CA SER A 38 -0.83 14.06 -13.94
C SER A 38 0.10 13.82 -15.15
N ALA A 39 1.40 13.66 -14.92
CA ALA A 39 2.36 13.34 -15.96
C ALA A 39 2.17 11.90 -16.49
N ALA A 40 1.88 10.94 -15.62
CA ALA A 40 1.54 9.57 -16.00
C ALA A 40 0.28 9.53 -16.87
N ALA A 41 -0.79 10.22 -16.45
CA ALA A 41 -2.03 10.39 -17.21
C ALA A 41 -1.80 11.04 -18.59
N ALA A 42 -0.90 12.02 -18.67
CA ALA A 42 -0.54 12.67 -19.94
C ALA A 42 0.30 11.75 -20.86
N ALA A 43 1.08 10.84 -20.28
CA ALA A 43 1.86 9.83 -21.00
C ALA A 43 0.98 8.66 -21.48
N SER A 44 -0.07 8.32 -20.74
CA SER A 44 -1.10 7.33 -21.09
C SER A 44 -2.15 7.92 -22.06
N ARG A 45 -1.68 8.48 -23.18
CA ARG A 45 -2.58 8.89 -24.28
C ARG A 45 -3.39 7.69 -24.79
N PRO A 46 -4.70 7.85 -25.05
CA PRO A 46 -5.48 6.78 -25.67
C PRO A 46 -4.95 6.64 -27.09
N VAL A 47 -4.37 5.48 -27.41
CA VAL A 47 -4.08 5.11 -28.79
C VAL A 47 -5.41 4.76 -29.47
N LEU A 48 -6.22 5.78 -29.75
CA LEU A 48 -7.29 5.68 -30.74
C LEU A 48 -6.64 5.71 -32.12
N SER A 49 -6.11 4.57 -32.54
CA SER A 49 -6.18 4.10 -33.92
C SER A 49 -5.51 2.72 -34.01
N SER A 50 -6.32 1.72 -34.34
CA SER A 50 -5.90 0.45 -34.89
C SER A 50 -5.24 0.67 -36.26
N ALA A 51 -3.97 1.13 -36.30
CA ALA A 51 -3.03 1.01 -37.42
C ALA A 51 -1.82 1.95 -37.26
N ALA A 52 -0.96 1.75 -36.26
CA ALA A 52 0.40 2.29 -36.28
C ALA A 52 1.29 1.57 -35.27
N ALA A 53 1.65 0.33 -35.59
CA ALA A 53 2.82 -0.27 -35.01
C ALA A 53 4.07 0.56 -35.42
N ARG A 54 5.00 0.70 -34.47
CA ARG A 54 6.40 1.14 -34.63
C ARG A 54 6.63 2.65 -34.68
N ARG A 55 6.93 3.22 -33.50
CA ARG A 55 8.09 4.13 -33.33
C ARG A 55 8.42 4.24 -31.84
N ALA A 56 9.32 3.36 -31.39
CA ALA A 56 10.01 3.54 -30.12
C ALA A 56 11.04 4.67 -30.32
N VAL A 57 10.83 5.80 -29.66
CA VAL A 57 11.83 6.85 -29.55
C VAL A 57 12.84 6.40 -28.50
N GLN A 58 14.05 6.09 -28.94
CA GLN A 58 15.19 5.86 -28.06
C GLN A 58 15.63 7.20 -27.45
N LEU A 59 15.50 7.35 -26.13
CA LEU A 59 16.29 8.32 -25.39
C LEU A 59 17.70 7.74 -25.21
N SER A 60 18.58 8.12 -26.13
CA SER A 60 19.99 7.75 -26.10
C SER A 60 20.72 8.64 -25.09
N SER A 61 21.21 8.04 -24.02
CA SER A 61 22.27 8.63 -23.19
C SER A 61 23.55 8.71 -24.03
N CYS A 62 24.12 9.90 -24.13
CA CYS A 62 25.36 10.19 -24.82
C CYS A 62 26.54 10.07 -23.84
N ALA A 63 27.42 9.10 -24.08
CA ALA A 63 28.83 9.19 -23.74
C ALA A 63 29.62 8.35 -24.75
N ALA A 64 30.15 9.03 -25.75
CA ALA A 64 30.96 8.46 -26.81
C ALA A 64 32.39 8.17 -26.32
N TYR A 65 32.89 6.97 -26.60
CA TYR A 65 34.30 6.74 -26.85
C TYR A 65 34.44 6.20 -28.28
N SER A 66 35.22 6.90 -29.10
CA SER A 66 35.70 6.43 -30.40
C SER A 66 36.78 5.34 -30.17
N ALA A 67 37.13 4.39 -31.04
CA ALA A 67 37.05 4.30 -32.49
C ALA A 67 37.26 2.84 -32.95
N ALA A 68 36.94 2.61 -34.24
CA ALA A 68 37.60 1.71 -35.20
C ALA A 68 37.14 0.24 -35.37
N SER A 69 36.70 -0.01 -36.62
CA SER A 69 36.89 -1.19 -37.49
C SER A 69 36.16 -2.51 -37.19
N GLY A 70 35.08 -2.73 -37.96
CA GLY A 70 35.00 -3.84 -38.94
C GLY A 70 34.57 -5.21 -38.43
N GLY A 71 33.27 -5.50 -38.53
CA GLY A 71 32.70 -6.85 -38.43
C GLY A 71 31.16 -6.79 -38.36
N ASP A 72 30.50 -7.37 -39.35
CA ASP A 72 29.03 -7.43 -39.49
C ASP A 72 28.42 -8.36 -38.42
N ILE A 73 27.39 -7.91 -37.72
CA ILE A 73 26.89 -8.51 -36.46
C ILE A 73 25.66 -9.42 -36.65
N GLU A 74 25.21 -9.62 -37.89
CA GLU A 74 23.94 -10.30 -38.19
C GLU A 74 23.98 -11.83 -38.23
N ASP A 75 24.86 -12.50 -37.48
CA ASP A 75 24.77 -13.94 -37.27
C ASP A 75 24.97 -14.31 -35.80
N SER A 76 23.90 -14.13 -35.03
CA SER A 76 23.70 -14.88 -33.79
C SER A 76 22.22 -15.23 -33.67
N PRO A 77 21.87 -16.52 -33.48
CA PRO A 77 20.48 -16.92 -33.38
C PRO A 77 19.82 -16.23 -32.18
N PRO A 78 18.56 -15.79 -32.29
CA PRO A 78 17.91 -15.09 -31.20
C PRO A 78 17.80 -16.04 -30.00
N LEU A 79 18.47 -15.67 -28.91
CA LEU A 79 18.16 -16.20 -27.59
C LEU A 79 16.65 -16.07 -27.36
N PRO A 80 15.99 -17.05 -26.71
CA PRO A 80 14.56 -16.99 -26.48
C PRO A 80 14.25 -15.69 -25.74
N THR A 81 13.60 -14.75 -26.42
CA THR A 81 13.22 -13.48 -25.80
C THR A 81 12.35 -13.80 -24.59
N PRO A 82 12.74 -13.45 -23.36
CA PRO A 82 11.80 -13.53 -22.24
C PRO A 82 10.60 -12.67 -22.61
N ARG A 83 9.39 -13.20 -22.40
CA ARG A 83 8.11 -12.55 -22.74
C ARG A 83 8.20 -11.05 -22.41
N ARG A 84 8.15 -10.21 -23.46
CA ARG A 84 8.37 -8.77 -23.41
C ARG A 84 7.14 -8.10 -22.75
N GLY A 85 7.04 -8.19 -21.43
CA GLY A 85 5.99 -7.56 -20.61
C GLY A 85 6.60 -6.77 -19.45
N SER A 86 5.86 -5.79 -18.90
CA SER A 86 6.30 -5.03 -17.72
C SER A 86 6.40 -5.93 -16.48
N LEU A 87 7.19 -5.52 -15.47
CA LEU A 87 7.25 -6.24 -14.19
C LEU A 87 5.85 -6.35 -13.55
N LEU A 88 5.02 -5.32 -13.72
CA LEU A 88 3.61 -5.34 -13.33
C LEU A 88 2.84 -6.47 -14.02
N ALA A 89 2.91 -6.55 -15.35
CA ALA A 89 2.24 -7.62 -16.10
C ALA A 89 2.81 -9.01 -15.78
N ARG A 90 4.08 -9.10 -15.39
CA ARG A 90 4.73 -10.38 -15.07
C ARG A 90 4.39 -10.89 -13.67
N PHE A 91 4.36 -10.00 -12.67
CA PHE A 91 4.28 -10.39 -11.25
C PHE A 91 2.97 -9.99 -10.56
N ARG A 92 2.17 -9.13 -11.19
CA ARG A 92 0.93 -8.59 -10.64
C ARG A 92 -0.23 -8.69 -11.61
N ASP A 93 -0.14 -9.59 -12.60
CA ASP A 93 -1.30 -9.93 -13.41
C ASP A 93 -2.45 -10.41 -12.53
N ARG A 94 -3.63 -9.79 -12.67
CA ARG A 94 -4.84 -10.01 -11.85
C ARG A 94 -4.63 -9.87 -10.33
N ARG A 95 -3.56 -9.22 -9.91
CA ARG A 95 -3.28 -8.89 -8.51
C ARG A 95 -3.16 -7.38 -8.37
N ALA A 96 -3.60 -6.83 -7.24
CA ALA A 96 -3.37 -5.43 -6.95
C ALA A 96 -1.89 -5.17 -6.64
N LEU A 97 -1.43 -3.97 -6.99
CA LEU A 97 -0.20 -3.40 -6.49
C LEU A 97 -0.34 -3.04 -5.03
N ALA A 98 0.57 -3.48 -4.18
CA ALA A 98 0.62 -2.97 -2.82
C ALA A 98 1.31 -1.59 -2.81
N VAL A 99 0.92 -0.69 -1.91
CA VAL A 99 1.67 0.55 -1.67
C VAL A 99 3.15 0.25 -1.39
N THR A 100 3.43 -0.86 -0.69
CA THR A 100 4.81 -1.33 -0.44
C THR A 100 5.57 -1.72 -1.71
N ASP A 101 4.90 -2.07 -2.80
CA ASP A 101 5.57 -2.32 -4.09
C ASP A 101 6.10 -1.03 -4.70
N ILE A 102 5.41 0.10 -4.50
CA ILE A 102 5.83 1.42 -4.98
C ILE A 102 6.91 1.98 -4.07
N THR A 103 6.71 1.94 -2.76
CA THR A 103 7.69 2.52 -1.83
C THR A 103 9.03 1.77 -1.86
N ALA A 104 9.02 0.46 -2.13
CA ALA A 104 10.25 -0.31 -2.35
C ALA A 104 11.06 0.17 -3.57
N THR A 105 10.41 0.64 -4.64
CA THR A 105 11.10 1.20 -5.83
C THR A 105 11.82 2.51 -5.52
N GLU A 106 11.25 3.34 -4.65
CA GLU A 106 11.85 4.62 -4.23
C GLU A 106 13.21 4.44 -3.53
N TRP A 107 13.49 3.27 -2.92
CA TRP A 107 14.82 2.98 -2.40
C TRP A 107 15.77 2.43 -3.48
N CYS A 108 15.35 1.39 -4.19
CA CYS A 108 16.13 0.77 -5.25
C CYS A 108 15.26 -0.11 -6.16
N ASP A 109 14.99 0.36 -7.38
CA ASP A 109 14.27 -0.38 -8.42
C ASP A 109 14.84 -1.79 -8.65
N LYS A 110 16.17 -1.91 -8.70
CA LYS A 110 16.83 -3.19 -8.93
C LYS A 110 16.61 -4.17 -7.78
N GLN A 111 16.58 -3.67 -6.54
CA GLN A 111 16.26 -4.52 -5.38
C GLN A 111 14.83 -5.05 -5.48
N GLN A 112 13.87 -4.20 -5.85
CA GLN A 112 12.47 -4.63 -6.01
C GLN A 112 12.33 -5.65 -7.14
N GLU A 113 13.02 -5.48 -8.26
CA GLU A 113 13.07 -6.48 -9.32
C GLU A 113 13.61 -7.83 -8.81
N PHE A 114 14.72 -7.82 -8.05
CA PHE A 114 15.28 -9.02 -7.44
C PHE A 114 14.30 -9.69 -6.46
N VAL A 115 13.60 -8.92 -5.64
CA VAL A 115 12.58 -9.44 -4.72
C VAL A 115 11.42 -10.10 -5.46
N LEU A 116 11.01 -9.54 -6.60
CA LEU A 116 9.96 -10.11 -7.42
C LEU A 116 10.42 -11.40 -8.11
N GLU A 117 11.68 -11.47 -8.55
CA GLU A 117 12.24 -12.65 -9.23
C GLU A 117 12.63 -13.79 -8.29
N HIS A 118 13.20 -13.47 -7.13
CA HIS A 118 13.86 -14.44 -6.23
C HIS A 118 13.16 -14.59 -4.88
N GLY A 119 12.12 -13.79 -4.61
CA GLY A 119 11.41 -13.77 -3.34
C GLY A 119 11.98 -12.75 -2.35
N LYS A 120 11.23 -12.53 -1.27
CA LYS A 120 11.62 -11.61 -0.20
C LYS A 120 12.74 -12.23 0.65
N PRO A 121 13.74 -11.44 1.07
CA PRO A 121 14.71 -11.89 2.07
C PRO A 121 14.00 -12.20 3.40
N GLU A 122 14.64 -13.01 4.23
CA GLU A 122 14.13 -13.30 5.58
C GLU A 122 13.99 -12.03 6.42
N MET A 123 12.94 -12.00 7.25
CA MET A 123 12.69 -10.86 8.12
C MET A 123 13.80 -10.74 9.17
N THR A 124 14.41 -9.55 9.21
CA THR A 124 15.39 -9.19 10.25
C THR A 124 14.72 -9.12 11.63
N GLN A 125 15.51 -9.23 12.70
CA GLN A 125 15.00 -9.05 14.07
C GLN A 125 14.35 -7.68 14.27
N ALA A 126 14.89 -6.63 13.66
CA ALA A 126 14.30 -5.29 13.70
C ALA A 126 12.92 -5.25 13.02
N MET A 127 12.76 -5.92 11.88
CA MET A 127 11.45 -6.02 11.21
C MET A 127 10.44 -6.81 12.03
N LYS A 128 10.85 -7.92 12.67
CA LYS A 128 9.98 -8.71 13.56
C LYS A 128 9.52 -7.89 14.76
N ALA A 129 10.45 -7.22 15.45
CA ALA A 129 10.12 -6.31 16.55
C ALA A 129 9.20 -5.16 16.10
N GLY A 130 9.39 -4.68 14.87
CA GLY A 130 8.50 -3.70 14.26
C GLY A 130 7.09 -4.23 14.09
N SER A 131 6.92 -5.39 13.45
CA SER A 131 5.62 -6.04 13.28
C SER A 131 4.93 -6.37 14.61
N GLU A 132 5.68 -6.80 15.63
CA GLU A 132 5.16 -7.02 16.98
C GLU A 132 4.63 -5.72 17.61
N ARG A 133 5.33 -4.60 17.41
CA ARG A 133 4.86 -3.30 17.90
C ARG A 133 3.56 -2.87 17.22
N HIS A 134 3.44 -3.02 15.90
CA HIS A 134 2.19 -2.72 15.20
C HIS A 134 1.04 -3.60 15.71
N ALA A 135 1.30 -4.89 15.92
CA ALA A 135 0.30 -5.80 16.47
C ALA A 135 -0.13 -5.41 17.90
N GLN A 136 0.78 -4.91 18.74
CA GLN A 136 0.44 -4.38 20.07
C GLN A 136 -0.42 -3.13 19.97
N LEU A 137 -0.01 -2.17 19.12
CA LEU A 137 -0.76 -0.93 18.89
C LEU A 137 -2.17 -1.21 18.34
N GLU A 138 -2.31 -2.16 17.42
CA GLU A 138 -3.61 -2.61 16.91
C GLU A 138 -4.49 -3.15 18.05
N GLN A 139 -3.95 -3.99 18.93
CA GLN A 139 -4.69 -4.59 20.06
C GLN A 139 -5.12 -3.56 21.12
N GLU A 140 -4.49 -2.39 21.18
CA GLU A 140 -4.93 -1.29 22.07
C GLU A 140 -6.30 -0.73 21.65
N VAL A 141 -6.66 -0.88 20.36
CA VAL A 141 -7.83 -0.24 19.76
C VAL A 141 -8.81 -1.29 19.20
N ILE A 142 -8.33 -2.40 18.66
CA ILE A 142 -9.12 -3.37 17.91
C ILE A 142 -9.01 -4.75 18.53
N GLU A 143 -10.16 -5.38 18.81
CA GLU A 143 -10.24 -6.78 19.18
C GLU A 143 -10.18 -7.67 17.92
N ARG A 144 -9.17 -8.53 17.83
CA ARG A 144 -9.04 -9.46 16.72
C ARG A 144 -10.01 -10.63 16.86
N VAL A 145 -10.85 -10.80 15.84
CA VAL A 145 -11.75 -11.94 15.71
C VAL A 145 -11.17 -12.91 14.68
N GLU A 146 -10.97 -14.16 15.08
CA GLU A 146 -10.53 -15.21 14.15
C GLU A 146 -11.70 -15.64 13.26
N VAL A 147 -11.50 -15.54 11.94
CA VAL A 147 -12.47 -15.96 10.94
C VAL A 147 -11.79 -16.89 9.94
N THR A 148 -12.42 -18.03 9.64
CA THR A 148 -11.91 -18.98 8.66
C THR A 148 -12.21 -18.50 7.25
N ILE A 149 -11.17 -18.32 6.42
CA ILE A 149 -11.29 -17.90 5.02
C ILE A 149 -11.06 -19.11 4.11
N ARG A 150 -12.03 -19.41 3.24
CA ARG A 150 -12.04 -20.60 2.37
C ARG A 150 -11.90 -20.26 0.88
N SER A 151 -12.12 -19.01 0.49
CA SER A 151 -12.03 -18.57 -0.91
C SER A 151 -11.46 -17.14 -1.06
N ALA A 152 -11.20 -16.73 -2.31
CA ALA A 152 -10.76 -15.37 -2.62
C ALA A 152 -11.87 -14.35 -2.34
N GLU A 153 -13.13 -14.70 -2.63
CA GLU A 153 -14.32 -13.91 -2.32
C GLU A 153 -14.45 -13.67 -0.83
N GLU A 154 -14.23 -14.71 -0.02
CA GLU A 154 -14.23 -14.59 1.43
C GLU A 154 -13.10 -13.70 1.95
N SER A 155 -11.91 -13.80 1.36
CA SER A 155 -10.80 -12.90 1.69
C SER A 155 -11.13 -11.44 1.42
N TRP A 156 -11.80 -11.16 0.29
CA TRP A 156 -12.26 -9.81 -0.03
C TRP A 156 -13.40 -9.35 0.86
N ALA A 157 -14.36 -10.21 1.16
CA ALA A 157 -15.45 -9.92 2.09
C ALA A 157 -14.88 -9.51 3.46
N VAL A 158 -13.92 -10.26 4.01
CA VAL A 158 -13.27 -9.90 5.28
C VAL A 158 -12.54 -8.55 5.19
N LYS A 159 -11.82 -8.26 4.10
CA LYS A 159 -11.18 -6.94 3.92
C LYS A 159 -12.18 -5.79 3.91
N PHE A 160 -13.28 -5.94 3.19
CA PHE A 160 -14.34 -4.93 3.16
C PHE A 160 -15.03 -4.78 4.52
N MET A 161 -15.25 -5.88 5.24
CA MET A 161 -15.77 -5.83 6.61
C MET A 161 -14.80 -5.14 7.57
N ASN A 162 -13.50 -5.42 7.49
CA ASN A 162 -12.48 -4.73 8.29
C ASN A 162 -12.46 -3.23 8.02
N PHE A 163 -12.64 -2.81 6.76
CA PHE A 163 -12.81 -1.39 6.44
C PHE A 163 -14.08 -0.82 7.07
N ILE A 164 -15.24 -1.50 6.97
CA ILE A 164 -16.50 -1.02 7.55
C ILE A 164 -16.39 -0.88 9.07
N VAL A 165 -15.79 -1.86 9.74
CA VAL A 165 -15.56 -1.84 11.18
C VAL A 165 -14.62 -0.70 11.56
N GLY A 166 -13.47 -0.58 10.89
CA GLY A 166 -12.51 0.49 11.15
C GLY A 166 -13.07 1.89 10.89
N ALA A 167 -13.88 2.05 9.83
CA ALA A 167 -14.59 3.28 9.54
C ALA A 167 -15.58 3.66 10.64
N ASN A 168 -16.39 2.71 11.10
CA ASN A 168 -17.32 2.94 12.22
C ASN A 168 -16.56 3.28 13.50
N GLN A 169 -15.46 2.59 13.77
CA GLN A 169 -14.60 2.87 14.91
C GLN A 169 -14.02 4.28 14.86
N LEU A 170 -13.49 4.70 13.71
CA LEU A 170 -12.99 6.07 13.52
C LEU A 170 -14.07 7.12 13.82
N MET A 171 -15.30 6.88 13.38
CA MET A 171 -16.41 7.83 13.58
C MET A 171 -16.94 7.84 15.02
N LEU A 172 -16.87 6.72 15.75
CA LEU A 172 -17.41 6.61 17.12
C LEU A 172 -16.37 6.90 18.21
N GLU A 173 -15.15 6.41 18.04
CA GLU A 173 -14.06 6.47 19.02
C GLU A 173 -13.00 7.52 18.65
N GLY A 174 -13.02 8.03 17.41
CA GLY A 174 -12.08 9.04 16.94
C GLY A 174 -10.72 8.48 16.52
N ILE A 175 -10.53 7.16 16.54
CA ILE A 175 -9.29 6.50 16.12
C ILE A 175 -9.59 5.11 15.55
N THR A 176 -8.82 4.68 14.56
CA THR A 176 -8.77 3.28 14.12
C THR A 176 -7.38 2.94 13.61
N ARG A 177 -7.05 1.65 13.52
CA ARG A 177 -5.75 1.15 13.08
C ARG A 177 -5.89 0.05 12.02
N GLU A 178 -4.83 -0.14 11.24
CA GLU A 178 -4.71 -1.23 10.26
C GLU A 178 -5.90 -1.30 9.27
N ILE A 179 -6.38 -0.14 8.81
CA ILE A 179 -7.54 -0.07 7.93
C ILE A 179 -7.16 -0.37 6.46
N PRO A 180 -7.75 -1.39 5.82
CA PRO A 180 -7.41 -1.75 4.45
C PRO A 180 -8.04 -0.77 3.45
N VAL A 181 -7.23 -0.24 2.54
CA VAL A 181 -7.69 0.65 1.46
C VAL A 181 -7.43 0.03 0.09
N ILE A 182 -8.28 0.36 -0.88
CA ILE A 182 -8.19 -0.09 -2.25
C ILE A 182 -8.66 1.01 -3.20
N GLY A 183 -7.99 1.16 -4.34
CA GLY A 183 -8.38 2.09 -5.39
C GLY A 183 -7.78 1.74 -6.74
N VAL A 184 -8.18 2.46 -7.77
CA VAL A 184 -7.57 2.40 -9.09
C VAL A 184 -6.67 3.62 -9.25
N VAL A 185 -5.42 3.41 -9.63
CA VAL A 185 -4.42 4.46 -9.86
C VAL A 185 -3.78 4.21 -11.22
N GLU A 186 -3.86 5.16 -12.15
CA GLU A 186 -3.33 5.02 -13.51
C GLU A 186 -3.76 3.71 -14.20
N GLY A 187 -5.02 3.31 -14.03
CA GLY A 187 -5.58 2.09 -14.60
C GLY A 187 -5.16 0.78 -13.91
N SER A 188 -4.39 0.85 -12.82
CA SER A 188 -3.95 -0.32 -12.04
C SER A 188 -4.63 -0.35 -10.67
N TRP A 189 -5.08 -1.53 -10.24
CA TRP A 189 -5.58 -1.70 -8.87
C TRP A 189 -4.45 -1.59 -7.86
N MET A 190 -4.66 -0.79 -6.82
CA MET A 190 -3.72 -0.60 -5.73
C MET A 190 -4.39 -0.87 -4.39
N ILE A 191 -3.66 -1.50 -3.47
CA ILE A 191 -4.09 -1.82 -2.11
C ILE A 191 -3.07 -1.33 -1.10
N GLY A 192 -3.56 -0.97 0.08
CA GLY A 192 -2.75 -0.56 1.22
C GLY A 192 -3.41 -0.92 2.53
N VAL A 193 -2.66 -0.77 3.62
CA VAL A 193 -3.18 -0.85 4.98
C VAL A 193 -2.65 0.38 5.71
N ILE A 194 -3.56 1.27 6.12
CA ILE A 194 -3.18 2.49 6.83
C ILE A 194 -2.99 2.14 8.30
N ASP A 195 -1.80 2.42 8.84
CA ASP A 195 -1.45 2.05 10.22
C ASP A 195 -2.41 2.67 11.24
N GLU A 196 -2.70 3.97 11.13
CA GLU A 196 -3.60 4.69 12.03
C GLU A 196 -4.32 5.85 11.30
N LEU A 197 -5.62 5.96 11.54
CA LEU A 197 -6.43 7.14 11.24
C LEU A 197 -6.95 7.71 12.55
N ARG A 198 -6.90 9.03 12.69
CA ARG A 198 -7.36 9.71 13.90
C ARG A 198 -8.15 10.98 13.57
N MET A 199 -9.28 11.16 14.22
CA MET A 199 -9.98 12.45 14.20
C MET A 199 -9.15 13.51 14.95
N PRO A 200 -9.03 14.72 14.41
CA PRO A 200 -8.28 15.79 15.06
C PRO A 200 -8.88 16.12 16.44
N PRO A 201 -8.02 16.44 17.43
CA PRO A 201 -8.43 16.64 18.82
C PRO A 201 -9.22 17.93 19.05
N ASP A 202 -9.28 18.81 18.05
CA ASP A 202 -10.00 20.07 18.12
C ASP A 202 -11.53 19.88 18.15
N GLY A 203 -12.02 18.69 17.74
CA GLY A 203 -13.45 18.37 17.68
C GLY A 203 -14.25 19.23 16.69
N ILE A 204 -13.57 20.05 15.88
CA ILE A 204 -14.17 20.96 14.90
C ILE A 204 -13.93 20.40 13.50
N SER A 205 -12.70 19.96 13.21
CA SER A 205 -12.38 19.37 11.93
C SER A 205 -12.95 17.95 11.87
N VAL A 206 -13.74 17.68 10.84
CA VAL A 206 -14.24 16.34 10.54
C VAL A 206 -13.26 15.51 9.71
N HIS A 207 -12.19 16.13 9.19
CA HIS A 207 -11.21 15.47 8.35
C HIS A 207 -10.19 14.68 9.19
N PRO A 208 -10.05 13.35 9.02
CA PRO A 208 -9.10 12.55 9.78
C PRO A 208 -7.66 12.80 9.35
N ILE A 209 -6.74 12.57 10.28
CA ILE A 209 -5.29 12.62 10.09
C ILE A 209 -4.78 11.20 9.87
N LEU A 210 -4.00 10.99 8.81
CA LEU A 210 -3.30 9.73 8.56
C LEU A 210 -1.97 9.75 9.33
N VAL A 211 -1.73 8.67 10.07
CA VAL A 211 -0.51 8.48 10.84
C VAL A 211 0.13 7.16 10.43
N ASP A 212 1.38 7.21 9.97
CA ASP A 212 2.20 6.03 9.70
C ASP A 212 3.24 5.92 10.82
N THR A 213 3.32 4.74 11.45
CA THR A 213 4.22 4.51 12.58
C THR A 213 5.40 3.68 12.10
N LYS A 214 6.63 4.18 12.31
CA LYS A 214 7.87 3.50 11.95
C LYS A 214 8.66 3.16 13.20
N THR A 215 8.93 1.87 13.35
CA THR A 215 9.78 1.38 14.43
C THR A 215 11.25 1.54 14.09
N ARG A 216 12.05 1.98 15.08
CA ARG A 216 13.48 2.22 14.91
C ARG A 216 14.25 1.53 16.02
N TYR A 217 15.41 0.97 15.65
CA TYR A 217 16.33 0.36 16.60
C TYR A 217 17.06 1.42 17.45
N LYS A 218 17.34 2.59 16.88
CA LYS A 218 18.00 3.71 17.57
C LYS A 218 16.98 4.83 17.83
N PRO A 219 16.99 5.45 19.02
CA PRO A 219 16.15 6.60 19.35
C PRO A 219 16.71 7.89 18.73
N THR A 220 16.92 7.87 17.42
CA THR A 220 17.49 9.01 16.67
C THR A 220 16.62 9.28 15.46
N VAL A 221 16.40 10.56 15.15
CA VAL A 221 15.69 11.00 13.95
C VAL A 221 16.31 10.32 12.71
N PRO A 222 15.51 9.71 11.82
CA PRO A 222 16.03 9.07 10.63
C PRO A 222 16.69 10.08 9.70
N LEU A 223 17.60 9.60 8.85
CA LEU A 223 18.13 10.41 7.76
C LEU A 223 17.02 10.68 6.72
N GLU A 224 17.13 11.77 5.97
CA GLU A 224 16.14 12.13 4.94
C GLU A 224 15.88 11.01 3.92
N ALA A 225 16.92 10.26 3.54
CA ALA A 225 16.76 9.09 2.66
C ALA A 225 15.85 7.99 3.26
N GLN A 226 15.85 7.83 4.58
CA GLN A 226 15.00 6.85 5.28
C GLN A 226 13.57 7.37 5.43
N LYS A 227 13.39 8.69 5.53
CA LYS A 227 12.08 9.34 5.67
C LYS A 227 11.31 9.38 4.36
N ARG A 228 11.98 9.59 3.22
CA ARG A 228 11.36 9.62 1.87
C ARG A 228 10.42 8.45 1.62
N ASN A 229 10.83 7.24 2.00
CA ASN A 229 10.04 6.03 1.82
C ASN A 229 8.75 6.05 2.66
N GLY A 230 8.86 6.51 3.91
CA GLY A 230 7.71 6.73 4.81
C GLY A 230 6.79 7.83 4.28
N ARG A 231 7.33 8.97 3.86
CA ARG A 231 6.54 10.07 3.26
C ARG A 231 5.75 9.59 2.04
N LEU A 232 6.42 8.95 1.09
CA LEU A 232 5.76 8.37 -0.10
C LEU A 232 4.66 7.37 0.28
N GLN A 233 4.89 6.55 1.30
CA GLN A 233 3.89 5.60 1.79
C GLN A 233 2.63 6.32 2.29
N VAL A 234 2.77 7.32 3.17
CA VAL A 234 1.60 8.04 3.72
C VAL A 234 0.88 8.83 2.65
N MET A 235 1.61 9.41 1.69
CA MET A 235 1.01 10.10 0.57
C MET A 235 0.21 9.14 -0.33
N CYS A 236 0.72 7.94 -0.61
CA CYS A 236 -0.05 6.90 -1.32
C CYS A 236 -1.32 6.52 -0.56
N TYR A 237 -1.24 6.41 0.78
CA TYR A 237 -2.42 6.16 1.60
C TYR A 237 -3.43 7.30 1.57
N LYS A 238 -3.00 8.57 1.64
CA LYS A 238 -3.88 9.73 1.47
C LYS A 238 -4.57 9.67 0.11
N TYR A 239 -3.82 9.43 -0.96
CA TYR A 239 -4.38 9.33 -2.30
C TYR A 239 -5.43 8.21 -2.41
N LEU A 240 -5.15 7.02 -1.87
CA LEU A 240 -6.11 5.91 -1.89
C LEU A 240 -7.35 6.21 -1.04
N TRP A 241 -7.17 6.77 0.16
CA TRP A 241 -8.28 7.13 1.06
C TRP A 241 -9.20 8.17 0.43
N ASP A 242 -8.64 9.28 -0.05
CA ASP A 242 -9.40 10.39 -0.60
C ASP A 242 -10.17 9.99 -1.87
N ASN A 243 -9.56 9.18 -2.75
CA ASN A 243 -10.24 8.68 -3.95
C ASN A 243 -11.29 7.63 -3.63
N LEU A 244 -11.03 6.74 -2.66
CA LEU A 244 -12.01 5.73 -2.25
C LEU A 244 -13.31 6.37 -1.74
N ILE A 245 -13.20 7.54 -1.11
CA ILE A 245 -14.34 8.31 -0.58
C ILE A 245 -14.99 9.20 -1.65
N SER A 246 -14.19 9.85 -2.47
CA SER A 246 -14.67 10.86 -3.43
C SER A 246 -15.23 10.23 -4.71
N GLU A 247 -14.69 9.08 -5.12
CA GLU A 247 -15.04 8.44 -6.38
C GLU A 247 -16.01 7.27 -6.19
N LYS A 248 -16.78 7.00 -7.25
CA LYS A 248 -17.64 5.82 -7.27
C LYS A 248 -16.79 4.57 -7.46
N PHE A 249 -16.72 3.72 -6.43
CA PHE A 249 -16.04 2.43 -6.51
C PHE A 249 -16.46 1.60 -7.75
N PRO A 250 -15.52 1.22 -8.65
CA PRO A 250 -15.83 0.57 -9.92
C PRO A 250 -16.04 -0.94 -9.74
N ALA A 251 -17.18 -1.32 -9.15
CA ALA A 251 -17.51 -2.70 -8.76
C ALA A 251 -17.45 -3.74 -9.89
N GLU A 252 -17.95 -3.41 -11.09
CA GLU A 252 -17.92 -4.34 -12.23
C GLU A 252 -16.48 -4.65 -12.69
N ASN A 253 -15.64 -3.61 -12.75
CA ASN A 253 -14.22 -3.75 -13.04
C ASN A 253 -13.48 -4.51 -11.92
N PHE A 254 -13.92 -4.35 -10.67
CA PHE A 254 -13.36 -5.08 -9.54
C PHE A 254 -13.59 -6.58 -9.66
N PHE A 255 -14.85 -7.02 -9.81
CA PHE A 255 -15.16 -8.45 -9.90
C PHE A 255 -14.50 -9.11 -11.11
N SER A 256 -14.53 -8.44 -12.27
CA SER A 256 -13.90 -8.96 -13.50
C SER A 256 -12.37 -9.02 -13.42
N TYR A 257 -11.71 -8.02 -12.83
CA TYR A 257 -10.24 -8.00 -12.73
C TYR A 257 -9.71 -9.08 -11.78
N PHE A 258 -10.36 -9.27 -10.64
CA PHE A 258 -9.95 -10.25 -9.62
C PHE A 258 -10.55 -11.65 -9.83
N ASP A 259 -11.33 -11.85 -10.91
CA ASP A 259 -11.98 -13.13 -11.24
C ASP A 259 -12.86 -13.65 -10.09
N LEU A 260 -13.72 -12.77 -9.57
CA LEU A 260 -14.58 -13.03 -8.41
C LEU A 260 -16.04 -13.17 -8.83
N ASP A 261 -16.75 -14.11 -8.20
CA ASP A 261 -18.20 -14.22 -8.35
C ASP A 261 -18.93 -13.28 -7.37
N PRO A 262 -19.64 -12.24 -7.84
CA PRO A 262 -20.41 -11.36 -6.98
C PRO A 262 -21.52 -12.11 -6.21
N GLY A 263 -22.08 -13.16 -6.82
CA GLY A 263 -23.15 -13.98 -6.26
C GLY A 263 -22.65 -15.05 -5.28
N TYR A 264 -21.34 -15.14 -5.03
CA TYR A 264 -20.75 -16.14 -4.16
C TYR A 264 -21.38 -16.08 -2.75
N LEU A 265 -21.92 -17.21 -2.30
CA LEU A 265 -22.51 -17.35 -0.97
C LEU A 265 -21.43 -17.52 0.08
N LEU A 266 -21.34 -16.57 1.01
CA LEU A 266 -20.37 -16.61 2.11
C LEU A 266 -20.62 -17.80 3.03
N SER A 267 -19.57 -18.34 3.65
CA SER A 267 -19.70 -19.39 4.68
C SER A 267 -20.50 -18.90 5.89
N ASP A 268 -21.00 -19.86 6.67
CA ASP A 268 -21.74 -19.54 7.90
C ASP A 268 -20.87 -18.81 8.92
N ASP A 269 -19.57 -19.11 8.98
CA ASP A 269 -18.59 -18.43 9.84
C ASP A 269 -18.56 -16.91 9.54
N ILE A 270 -18.43 -16.55 8.25
CA ILE A 270 -18.42 -15.15 7.81
C ILE A 270 -19.79 -14.51 8.00
N LYS A 271 -20.88 -15.23 7.65
CA LYS A 271 -22.24 -14.72 7.85
C LYS A 271 -22.56 -14.48 9.33
N GLN A 272 -22.00 -15.28 10.24
CA GLN A 272 -22.16 -15.08 11.68
C GLN A 272 -21.38 -13.85 12.13
N TYR A 273 -20.13 -13.69 11.68
CA TYR A 273 -19.33 -12.50 11.94
C TYR A 273 -20.04 -11.22 11.47
N ILE A 274 -20.55 -11.19 10.24
CA ILE A 274 -21.29 -10.04 9.69
C ILE A 274 -22.56 -9.74 10.52
N ARG A 275 -23.26 -10.79 10.98
CA ARG A 275 -24.45 -10.65 11.84
C ARG A 275 -24.12 -10.07 13.22
N LEU A 276 -22.98 -10.44 13.81
CA LEU A 276 -22.51 -9.88 15.07
C LEU A 276 -22.27 -8.36 14.96
N LEU A 277 -21.87 -7.90 13.77
CA LEU A 277 -21.70 -6.48 13.46
C LEU A 277 -23.02 -5.77 13.09
N GLY A 278 -24.16 -6.44 13.22
CA GLY A 278 -25.48 -5.87 12.95
C GLY A 278 -25.84 -5.75 11.46
N LEU A 279 -25.07 -6.38 10.57
CA LEU A 279 -25.32 -6.36 9.13
C LEU A 279 -25.93 -7.69 8.65
N ASN A 280 -26.61 -7.64 7.50
CA ASN A 280 -27.23 -8.81 6.90
C ASN A 280 -26.79 -8.97 5.44
N ALA A 281 -25.57 -9.47 5.24
CA ALA A 281 -25.03 -9.83 3.93
C ALA A 281 -24.95 -11.35 3.79
N LYS A 282 -25.36 -11.87 2.62
CA LYS A 282 -25.27 -13.30 2.30
C LYS A 282 -24.24 -13.58 1.22
N THR A 283 -24.02 -12.60 0.34
CA THR A 283 -23.11 -12.68 -0.81
C THR A 283 -21.96 -11.68 -0.70
N LEU A 284 -20.92 -11.86 -1.52
CA LEU A 284 -19.86 -10.87 -1.66
C LEU A 284 -20.41 -9.52 -2.15
N GLU A 285 -21.37 -9.53 -3.08
CA GLU A 285 -22.00 -8.30 -3.57
C GLU A 285 -22.73 -7.53 -2.45
N ASP A 286 -23.39 -8.23 -1.53
CA ASP A 286 -24.04 -7.58 -0.38
C ASP A 286 -23.02 -6.87 0.51
N VAL A 287 -21.88 -7.50 0.79
CA VAL A 287 -20.78 -6.88 1.56
C VAL A 287 -20.26 -5.65 0.82
N LEU A 288 -20.06 -5.74 -0.49
CA LEU A 288 -19.59 -4.61 -1.29
C LEU A 288 -20.58 -3.44 -1.29
N LYS A 289 -21.89 -3.71 -1.23
CA LYS A 289 -22.92 -2.65 -1.09
C LYS A 289 -22.74 -1.90 0.24
N TYR A 290 -22.55 -2.62 1.35
CA TYR A 290 -22.29 -1.99 2.65
C TYR A 290 -20.99 -1.18 2.64
N PHE A 291 -19.92 -1.76 2.11
CA PHE A 291 -18.63 -1.07 1.97
C PHE A 291 -18.76 0.26 1.21
N LYS A 292 -19.47 0.23 0.07
CA LYS A 292 -19.71 1.45 -0.71
C LYS A 292 -20.51 2.47 0.09
N VAL A 293 -21.58 2.07 0.77
CA VAL A 293 -22.36 3.00 1.61
C VAL A 293 -21.46 3.62 2.67
N THR A 294 -20.65 2.83 3.37
CA THR A 294 -19.72 3.34 4.38
C THR A 294 -18.71 4.34 3.80
N CYS A 295 -18.14 4.09 2.61
CA CYS A 295 -17.23 5.04 1.96
C CYS A 295 -17.85 6.43 1.78
N HIS A 296 -19.14 6.50 1.41
CA HIS A 296 -19.83 7.79 1.20
C HIS A 296 -20.18 8.53 2.51
N THR A 297 -20.05 7.87 3.66
CA THR A 297 -20.27 8.50 4.98
C THR A 297 -19.01 9.12 5.56
N LEU A 298 -17.84 8.79 5.00
CA LEU A 298 -16.55 9.21 5.51
C LEU A 298 -16.12 10.56 4.91
N PRO A 299 -15.43 11.40 5.68
CA PRO A 299 -14.79 12.60 5.16
C PRO A 299 -13.40 12.29 4.58
N ARG A 300 -13.00 13.11 3.59
CA ARG A 300 -11.60 13.16 3.11
C ARG A 300 -10.62 13.44 4.24
N SER A 301 -9.38 13.00 4.10
CA SER A 301 -8.35 13.27 5.12
C SER A 301 -7.89 14.73 5.11
N GLN A 302 -7.19 15.14 6.17
CA GLN A 302 -6.44 16.40 6.17
C GLN A 302 -5.32 16.39 5.13
N GLU A 303 -4.79 17.59 4.85
CA GLU A 303 -3.60 17.76 4.02
C GLU A 303 -2.31 17.45 4.79
N GLN A 304 -2.29 17.71 6.09
CA GLN A 304 -1.16 17.34 6.96
C GLN A 304 -1.17 15.83 7.25
N LEU A 305 -0.07 15.17 6.92
CA LEU A 305 0.13 13.75 7.22
C LEU A 305 1.24 13.58 8.26
N LEU A 306 1.11 12.59 9.13
CA LEU A 306 2.06 12.37 10.22
C LEU A 306 2.87 11.10 9.99
N LEU A 307 4.19 11.24 10.04
CA LEU A 307 5.13 10.13 10.13
C LEU A 307 5.72 10.11 11.54
N ARG A 308 5.46 9.02 12.28
CA ARG A 308 5.82 8.83 13.69
C ARG A 308 6.89 7.76 13.87
#